data_AF-A0A7X0NI17-F1
#
_entry.id   AF-A0A7X0NI17-F1
#
_cell.length_a   1.000
_cell.length_b   1.000
_cell.length_c   1.000
_cell.angle_alpha   90.00
_cell.angle_beta   90.00
_cell.angle_gamma   90.00
#
_symmetry.space_group_name_H-M   'P 1'
#
loop_
_entity.id
_entity.type
_entity.pdbx_description
1 polymer ?
#
loop_
_entity_poly.entity_id
_entity_poly.type
_entity_poly.pdbx_seq_one_letter_code
_entity_poly.pdbx_strand_id
1 'polypeptide(L)'
;MINFNEVNEVKKWRITNDSVMGGESTSQIVHQQNYGLFKGNISLENNGGFSSVFRAVEQLTKVINVVMIDIEGDGHTYQLRMVVNIEGYRLNYKCDFKTVAGTRKRLKFNLADFQAIFRGRAIINVPKLASEAICEIGFLINPKIAENFALKIYQISFHKNEAESFYE
;
A
#
# COMPACT_ATOMS: atom_id res chain seq x y z
N MET A 1 -11.76 8.29 -4.39
CA MET A 1 -11.32 8.30 -2.98
C MET A 1 -11.74 6.98 -2.33
N ILE A 2 -10.92 6.45 -1.42
CA ILE A 2 -11.22 5.26 -0.62
C ILE A 2 -11.34 5.72 0.83
N ASN A 3 -12.47 5.44 1.47
CA ASN A 3 -12.77 5.88 2.83
C ASN A 3 -13.28 4.70 3.66
N PHE A 4 -12.67 4.47 4.82
CA PHE A 4 -13.03 3.41 5.74
C PHE A 4 -14.13 3.80 6.74
N ASN A 5 -14.79 4.95 6.58
CA ASN A 5 -16.08 5.21 7.22
C ASN A 5 -17.18 4.25 6.71
N GLU A 6 -17.01 3.72 5.50
CA GLU A 6 -17.93 2.75 4.91
C GLU A 6 -17.62 1.34 5.44
N VAL A 7 -18.52 0.78 6.24
CA VAL A 7 -18.33 -0.54 6.90
C VAL A 7 -17.97 -1.65 5.90
N ASN A 8 -18.53 -1.60 4.69
CA ASN A 8 -18.29 -2.60 3.66
C ASN A 8 -16.98 -2.40 2.89
N GLU A 9 -16.24 -1.30 3.11
CA GLU A 9 -15.02 -1.01 2.37
C GLU A 9 -13.96 -2.08 2.59
N VAL A 10 -13.77 -2.57 3.83
CA VAL A 10 -12.81 -3.64 4.15
C VAL A 10 -13.07 -4.93 3.36
N LYS A 11 -14.30 -5.20 2.93
CA LYS A 11 -14.64 -6.40 2.14
C LYS A 11 -14.05 -6.37 0.73
N LYS A 12 -13.64 -5.19 0.24
CA LYS A 12 -12.98 -5.01 -1.06
C LYS A 12 -11.47 -5.26 -0.99
N TRP A 13 -10.93 -5.47 0.21
CA TRP A 13 -9.51 -5.69 0.45
C TRP A 13 -9.21 -7.18 0.56
N ARG A 14 -8.19 -7.63 -0.17
CA ARG A 14 -7.73 -9.02 -0.22
C ARG A 14 -6.34 -9.14 0.37
N ILE A 15 -6.18 -10.10 1.27
CA ILE A 15 -4.91 -10.39 1.94
C ILE A 15 -4.08 -11.36 1.11
N THR A 16 -2.77 -11.22 1.21
CA THR A 16 -1.80 -12.22 0.77
C THR A 16 -0.64 -12.24 1.75
N ASN A 17 -0.42 -13.41 2.35
CA ASN A 17 0.72 -13.70 3.23
C ASN A 17 1.77 -14.52 2.47
N ASP A 18 2.89 -14.79 3.12
CA ASP A 18 4.02 -15.58 2.62
C ASP A 18 3.80 -17.09 2.51
N SER A 19 2.60 -17.59 2.80
CA SER A 19 2.26 -19.02 2.74
C SER A 19 2.51 -19.67 1.38
N VAL A 20 2.49 -18.89 0.29
CA VAL A 20 2.86 -19.38 -1.06
C VAL A 20 4.30 -19.92 -1.10
N MET A 21 5.18 -19.41 -0.24
CA MET A 21 6.57 -19.85 -0.12
C MET A 21 6.78 -20.79 1.10
N GLY A 22 5.69 -21.25 1.73
CA GLY A 22 5.72 -22.04 2.96
C GLY A 22 5.81 -21.22 4.24
N GLY A 23 5.76 -19.88 4.18
CA GLY A 23 5.79 -19.03 5.36
C GLY A 23 4.53 -19.16 6.23
N GLU A 24 4.68 -18.83 7.51
CA GLU A 24 3.62 -18.98 8.52
C GLU A 24 3.02 -17.64 8.97
N SER A 25 3.24 -16.55 8.22
CA SER A 25 2.69 -15.25 8.59
C SER A 25 1.16 -15.25 8.50
N THR A 26 0.52 -14.63 9.49
CA THR A 26 -0.94 -14.53 9.57
C THR A 26 -1.37 -13.07 9.61
N SER A 27 -2.51 -12.76 9.01
CA SER A 27 -3.05 -11.41 9.04
C SER A 27 -4.55 -11.35 8.74
N GLN A 28 -5.16 -10.23 9.08
CA GLN A 28 -6.55 -9.89 8.81
C GLN A 28 -6.70 -8.38 8.54
N ILE A 29 -7.76 -8.01 7.85
CA ILE A 29 -8.23 -6.64 7.74
C ILE A 29 -9.67 -6.58 8.22
N VAL A 30 -9.92 -5.75 9.23
CA VAL A 30 -11.24 -5.61 9.86
C VAL A 30 -11.64 -4.15 9.93
N HIS A 31 -12.94 -3.88 9.82
CA HIS A 31 -13.45 -2.52 9.99
C HIS A 31 -13.63 -2.23 11.48
N GLN A 32 -13.13 -1.08 11.94
CA GLN A 32 -13.34 -0.61 13.31
C GLN A 32 -13.67 0.89 13.28
N GLN A 33 -14.87 1.24 13.72
CA GLN A 33 -15.37 2.62 13.78
C GLN A 33 -15.30 3.36 12.43
N ASN A 34 -14.17 4.00 12.13
CA ASN A 34 -13.91 4.82 10.96
C ASN A 34 -12.58 4.47 10.24
N TYR A 35 -12.01 3.30 10.53
CA TYR A 35 -10.79 2.82 9.89
C TYR A 35 -10.82 1.33 9.58
N GLY A 36 -10.01 0.93 8.59
CA GLY A 36 -9.62 -0.45 8.38
C GLY A 36 -8.39 -0.76 9.22
N LEU A 37 -8.44 -1.82 10.02
CA LEU A 37 -7.30 -2.31 10.80
C LEU A 37 -6.68 -3.51 10.09
N PHE A 38 -5.56 -3.27 9.41
CA PHE A 38 -4.72 -4.33 8.87
C PHE A 38 -3.72 -4.77 9.96
N LYS A 39 -3.86 -5.99 10.47
CA LYS A 39 -3.04 -6.49 11.57
C LYS A 39 -2.72 -7.97 11.42
N GLY A 40 -1.67 -8.40 12.09
CA GLY A 40 -1.22 -9.79 12.02
C GLY A 40 0.06 -10.06 12.80
N ASN A 41 0.63 -11.22 12.54
CA ASN A 41 1.93 -11.65 13.02
C ASN A 41 2.78 -12.06 11.82
N ILE A 42 4.01 -11.55 11.76
CA ILE A 42 5.02 -11.99 10.80
C ILE A 42 5.85 -13.09 11.46
N SER A 43 5.90 -14.25 10.80
CA SER A 43 6.85 -15.31 11.10
C SER A 43 8.07 -15.19 10.18
N LEU A 44 9.22 -15.68 10.62
CA LEU A 44 10.41 -15.84 9.76
C LEU A 44 10.69 -17.31 9.41
N GLU A 45 9.82 -18.22 9.85
CA GLU A 45 9.91 -19.63 9.53
C GLU A 45 9.78 -19.84 8.01
N ASN A 46 10.52 -20.83 7.49
CA ASN A 46 10.56 -21.15 6.07
C ASN A 46 11.11 -20.04 5.15
N ASN A 47 12.12 -19.32 5.64
CA ASN A 47 13.00 -18.42 4.87
C ASN A 47 12.35 -17.11 4.38
N GLY A 48 11.37 -16.57 5.12
CA GLY A 48 10.79 -15.27 4.80
C GLY A 48 9.70 -14.86 5.78
N GLY A 49 9.23 -13.62 5.62
CA GLY A 49 8.20 -13.02 6.45
C GLY A 49 7.56 -11.85 5.72
N PHE A 50 6.32 -11.99 5.26
CA PHE A 50 5.56 -10.82 4.80
C PHE A 50 4.04 -11.00 4.92
N SER A 51 3.37 -9.85 5.01
CA SER A 51 1.94 -9.76 4.81
C SER A 51 1.59 -8.55 3.97
N SER A 52 0.56 -8.70 3.13
CA SER A 52 0.06 -7.62 2.30
C SER A 52 -1.44 -7.64 2.20
N VAL A 53 -2.00 -6.47 1.90
CA VAL A 53 -3.43 -6.29 1.66
C VAL A 53 -3.63 -5.34 0.49
N PHE A 54 -4.46 -5.72 -0.48
CA PHE A 54 -4.70 -4.98 -1.72
C PHE A 54 -6.17 -4.80 -2.01
N ARG A 55 -6.50 -3.74 -2.72
CA ARG A 55 -7.85 -3.41 -3.16
C ARG A 55 -7.80 -2.92 -4.60
N ALA A 56 -8.69 -3.45 -5.44
CA ALA A 56 -8.89 -2.94 -6.78
C ALA A 56 -9.35 -1.48 -6.74
N VAL A 57 -8.89 -0.69 -7.71
CA VAL A 57 -9.34 0.68 -7.93
C VAL A 57 -9.98 0.78 -9.30
N GLU A 58 -10.98 1.64 -9.40
CA GLU A 58 -11.51 2.06 -10.69
C GLU A 58 -10.45 2.86 -11.44
N GLN A 59 -10.61 2.93 -12.76
CA GLN A 59 -9.65 3.60 -13.63
C GLN A 59 -9.44 5.06 -13.20
N LEU A 60 -8.19 5.39 -12.88
CA LEU A 60 -7.80 6.76 -12.54
C LEU A 60 -7.58 7.60 -13.80
N THR A 61 -7.75 8.91 -13.68
CA THR A 61 -7.48 9.84 -14.78
C THR A 61 -5.98 10.12 -14.90
N LYS A 62 -5.51 10.39 -16.12
CA LYS A 62 -4.08 10.64 -16.43
C LYS A 62 -3.45 11.83 -15.71
N VAL A 63 -4.28 12.72 -15.17
CA VAL A 63 -3.82 13.95 -14.48
C VAL A 63 -3.44 13.71 -13.02
N ILE A 64 -3.77 12.54 -12.47
CA ILE A 64 -3.40 12.16 -11.11
C ILE A 64 -1.92 11.84 -11.07
N ASN A 65 -1.20 12.47 -10.16
CA ASN A 65 0.22 12.24 -9.93
C ASN A 65 0.59 12.23 -8.44
N VAL A 66 -0.39 12.40 -7.55
CA VAL A 66 -0.22 12.37 -6.10
C VAL A 66 -1.20 11.36 -5.50
N VAL A 67 -0.69 10.55 -4.57
CA VAL A 67 -1.51 9.77 -3.64
C VAL A 67 -1.30 10.28 -2.22
N MET A 68 -2.38 10.42 -1.46
CA MET A 68 -2.33 10.73 -0.04
C MET A 68 -3.00 9.63 0.76
N ILE A 69 -2.36 9.22 1.84
CA ILE A 69 -2.90 8.25 2.80
C ILE A 69 -3.04 8.91 4.18
N ASP A 70 -4.08 8.54 4.91
CA ASP A 70 -4.29 8.91 6.32
C ASP A 70 -4.28 7.63 7.16
N ILE A 71 -3.25 7.49 7.99
CA ILE A 71 -2.91 6.24 8.68
C ILE A 71 -2.44 6.50 10.10
N GLU A 72 -2.55 5.49 10.96
CA GLU A 72 -1.89 5.42 12.27
C GLU A 72 -1.24 4.04 12.38
N GLY A 73 0.06 4.02 12.65
CA GLY A 73 0.83 2.78 12.70
C GLY A 73 1.40 2.49 14.08
N ASP A 74 2.25 1.48 14.11
CA ASP A 74 2.78 0.79 15.29
C ASP A 74 4.29 0.94 15.47
N GLY A 75 4.95 1.73 14.61
CA GLY A 75 6.40 1.94 14.61
C GLY A 75 7.14 1.20 13.49
N HIS A 76 6.48 0.28 12.78
CA HIS A 76 7.10 -0.42 11.66
C HIS A 76 7.23 0.46 10.40
N THR A 77 8.06 -0.03 9.48
CA THR A 77 8.12 0.47 8.11
C THR A 77 7.22 -0.37 7.23
N TYR A 78 6.34 0.30 6.50
CA TYR A 78 5.41 -0.30 5.55
C TYR A 78 5.77 0.13 4.13
N GLN A 79 5.25 -0.60 3.16
CA GLN A 79 5.31 -0.25 1.75
C GLN A 79 3.91 0.14 1.30
N LEU A 80 3.75 1.34 0.75
CA LEU A 80 2.60 1.66 -0.08
C LEU A 80 2.85 1.06 -1.46
N ARG A 81 1.90 0.28 -1.97
CA ARG A 81 2.04 -0.43 -3.23
C ARG A 81 0.95 -0.04 -4.22
N MET A 82 1.35 0.08 -5.47
CA MET A 82 0.48 0.27 -6.62
C MET A 82 0.71 -0.89 -7.58
N VAL A 83 -0.35 -1.43 -8.14
CA VAL A 83 -0.29 -2.49 -9.13
C VAL A 83 -0.78 -1.95 -10.45
N VAL A 84 -0.02 -2.24 -11.50
CA VAL A 84 -0.42 -2.00 -12.88
C VAL A 84 -0.46 -3.33 -13.62
N ASN A 85 -1.27 -3.39 -14.68
CA ASN A 85 -1.27 -4.52 -15.61
C ASN A 85 -0.69 -4.06 -16.94
N ILE A 86 0.46 -4.63 -17.33
CA ILE A 86 1.15 -4.32 -18.57
C ILE A 86 1.20 -5.61 -19.38
N GLU A 87 0.50 -5.65 -20.51
CA GLU A 87 0.50 -6.81 -21.42
C GLU A 87 0.16 -8.14 -20.74
N GLY A 88 -0.75 -8.11 -19.75
CA GLY A 88 -1.14 -9.28 -18.97
C GLY A 88 -0.21 -9.60 -17.79
N TYR A 89 0.89 -8.87 -17.63
CA TYR A 89 1.79 -8.98 -16.49
C TYR A 89 1.43 -7.98 -15.39
N ARG A 90 1.34 -8.52 -14.18
CA ARG A 90 1.10 -7.75 -12.95
C ARG A 90 2.42 -7.19 -12.41
N LEU A 91 2.66 -5.90 -12.61
CA LEU A 91 3.85 -5.21 -12.10
C LEU A 91 3.51 -4.41 -10.84
N ASN A 92 4.35 -4.55 -9.82
CA ASN A 92 4.19 -3.82 -8.57
C ASN A 92 5.11 -2.61 -8.55
N TYR A 93 4.63 -1.50 -8.02
CA TYR A 93 5.37 -0.30 -7.72
C TYR A 93 5.28 -0.06 -6.22
N LYS A 94 6.39 0.30 -5.57
CA LYS A 94 6.41 0.55 -4.12
C LYS A 94 7.00 1.89 -3.75
N CYS A 95 6.54 2.42 -2.62
CA CYS A 95 7.19 3.48 -1.88
C CYS A 95 7.18 3.11 -0.39
N ASP A 96 8.32 3.20 0.28
CA ASP A 96 8.45 2.82 1.69
C ASP A 96 8.10 4.02 2.59
N PHE A 97 7.43 3.79 3.72
CA PHE A 97 7.15 4.82 4.72
C PHE A 97 7.25 4.27 6.14
N LYS A 98 7.79 5.08 7.05
CA LYS A 98 7.93 4.73 8.47
C LYS A 98 6.78 5.30 9.29
N THR A 99 6.25 4.49 10.21
CA THR A 99 5.23 4.93 11.16
C THR A 99 5.84 5.28 12.51
N VAL A 100 5.10 6.06 13.31
CA VAL A 100 5.40 6.29 14.72
C VAL A 100 4.24 5.71 15.50
N ALA A 101 4.53 4.84 16.47
CA ALA A 101 3.51 4.09 17.22
C ALA A 101 2.45 5.05 17.79
N GLY A 102 1.18 4.74 17.53
CA GLY A 102 0.03 5.50 18.04
C GLY A 102 -0.12 6.90 17.47
N THR A 103 0.66 7.29 16.46
CA THR A 103 0.58 8.62 15.84
C THR A 103 -0.13 8.57 14.50
N ARG A 104 -1.32 9.18 14.42
CA ARG A 104 -2.04 9.37 13.16
C ARG A 104 -1.37 10.47 12.33
N LYS A 105 -1.11 10.20 11.05
CA LYS A 105 -0.51 11.14 10.10
C LYS A 105 -1.11 10.99 8.71
N ARG A 106 -1.15 12.12 8.00
CA ARG A 106 -1.38 12.15 6.56
C ARG A 106 -0.04 12.22 5.84
N LEU A 107 0.19 11.29 4.91
CA LEU A 107 1.40 11.21 4.09
C LEU A 107 1.04 11.48 2.63
N LYS A 108 1.88 12.27 1.94
CA LYS A 108 1.75 12.60 0.51
C LYS A 108 2.89 11.93 -0.25
N PHE A 109 2.57 11.26 -1.35
CA PHE A 109 3.55 10.61 -2.23
C PHE A 109 3.30 11.03 -3.67
N ASN A 110 4.36 11.35 -4.40
CA ASN A 110 4.26 11.51 -5.85
C ASN A 110 4.35 10.13 -6.49
N LEU A 111 3.54 9.86 -7.52
CA LEU A 111 3.62 8.60 -8.26
C LEU A 111 5.01 8.38 -8.88
N ALA A 112 5.73 9.48 -9.19
CA ALA A 112 7.09 9.45 -9.70
C ALA A 112 8.13 8.89 -8.70
N ASP A 113 7.82 8.89 -7.40
CA ASP A 113 8.72 8.39 -6.35
C ASP A 113 8.61 6.87 -6.16
N PHE A 114 7.64 6.24 -6.82
CA PHE A 114 7.43 4.80 -6.71
C PHE A 114 8.42 4.02 -7.59
N GLN A 115 9.00 2.98 -6.99
CA GLN A 115 9.95 2.11 -7.66
C GLN A 115 9.28 0.80 -8.08
N ALA A 116 9.47 0.43 -9.35
CA ALA A 116 9.00 -0.84 -9.85
C ALA A 116 9.76 -2.00 -9.21
N ILE A 117 9.02 -3.04 -8.85
CA ILE A 117 9.54 -4.24 -8.20
C ILE A 117 8.92 -5.50 -8.81
N PHE A 118 9.75 -6.53 -8.97
CA PHE A 118 9.32 -7.86 -9.34
C PHE A 118 10.02 -8.89 -8.47
N ARG A 119 9.23 -9.72 -7.79
CA ARG A 119 9.73 -10.74 -6.85
C ARG A 119 10.77 -10.18 -5.85
N GLY A 120 10.49 -8.99 -5.31
CA GLY A 120 11.34 -8.32 -4.31
C GLY A 120 12.56 -7.58 -4.86
N ARG A 121 12.82 -7.62 -6.17
CA ARG A 121 13.95 -6.93 -6.81
C ARG A 121 13.46 -5.68 -7.55
N ALA A 122 14.18 -4.57 -7.38
CA ALA A 122 13.95 -3.38 -8.18
C ALA A 122 14.24 -3.69 -9.65
N ILE A 123 13.37 -3.20 -10.55
CA ILE A 123 13.59 -3.30 -11.99
C ILE A 123 13.97 -1.91 -12.51
N ILE A 124 15.00 -1.87 -13.35
CA ILE A 124 15.43 -0.67 -14.07
C ILE A 124 14.83 -0.63 -15.48
N ASN A 125 14.81 0.55 -16.10
CA ASN A 125 14.33 0.75 -17.48
C ASN A 125 12.87 0.38 -17.71
N VAL A 126 12.02 0.52 -16.69
CA VAL A 126 10.57 0.39 -16.79
C VAL A 126 9.91 1.78 -16.76
N PRO A 127 8.72 1.94 -17.37
CA PRO A 127 8.02 3.22 -17.36
C PRO A 127 7.79 3.74 -15.94
N LYS A 128 7.74 5.07 -15.79
CA LYS A 128 7.25 5.67 -14.55
C LYS A 128 5.81 5.24 -14.31
N LEU A 129 5.41 5.17 -13.04
CA LEU A 129 4.05 4.85 -12.66
C LEU A 129 3.08 5.92 -13.19
N ALA A 130 2.26 5.53 -14.16
CA ALA A 130 1.18 6.34 -14.71
C ALA A 130 -0.14 5.99 -14.00
N SER A 131 -0.93 6.99 -13.62
CA SER A 131 -2.15 6.78 -12.83
C SER A 131 -3.19 5.94 -13.55
N GLU A 132 -3.38 6.15 -14.85
CA GLU A 132 -4.38 5.44 -15.65
C GLU A 132 -4.12 3.93 -15.78
N ALA A 133 -2.89 3.50 -15.51
CA ALA A 133 -2.51 2.10 -15.53
C ALA A 133 -2.71 1.41 -14.16
N ILE A 134 -2.97 2.17 -13.09
CA ILE A 134 -3.14 1.62 -11.74
C ILE A 134 -4.48 0.90 -11.67
N CYS A 135 -4.42 -0.40 -11.36
CA CYS A 135 -5.59 -1.24 -11.16
C CYS A 135 -5.79 -1.67 -9.71
N GLU A 136 -4.74 -1.65 -8.87
CA GLU A 136 -4.87 -1.88 -7.43
C GLU A 136 -3.94 -1.00 -6.61
N ILE A 137 -4.35 -0.76 -5.36
CA ILE A 137 -3.52 -0.16 -4.31
C ILE A 137 -3.47 -1.09 -3.10
N GLY A 138 -2.37 -1.08 -2.37
CA GLY A 138 -2.22 -1.90 -1.18
C GLY A 138 -1.13 -1.46 -0.24
N PHE A 139 -1.04 -2.18 0.86
CA PHE A 139 0.03 -2.07 1.85
C PHE A 139 0.75 -3.41 1.96
N LEU A 140 2.05 -3.37 2.21
CA LEU A 140 2.83 -4.55 2.56
C LEU A 140 3.75 -4.25 3.74
N ILE A 141 3.92 -5.24 4.60
CA ILE A 141 4.89 -5.27 5.69
C ILE A 141 5.75 -6.53 5.55
N ASN A 142 7.06 -6.36 5.66
CA ASN A 142 8.04 -7.44 5.55
C ASN A 142 9.24 -7.16 6.47
N PRO A 143 9.01 -7.15 7.79
CA PRO A 143 10.08 -6.91 8.75
C PRO A 143 11.11 -8.04 8.66
N LYS A 144 12.34 -7.71 9.04
CA LYS A 144 13.44 -8.69 9.10
C LYS A 144 13.49 -9.44 10.43
N ILE A 145 12.45 -9.28 11.26
CA ILE A 145 12.27 -9.91 12.57
C ILE A 145 10.83 -10.41 12.66
N ALA A 146 10.59 -11.47 13.44
CA ALA A 146 9.25 -11.98 13.69
C ALA A 146 8.53 -11.08 14.70
N GLU A 147 7.42 -10.48 14.30
CA GLU A 147 6.72 -9.49 15.14
C GLU A 147 5.25 -9.31 14.78
N ASN A 148 4.48 -8.83 15.75
CA ASN A 148 3.10 -8.41 15.53
C ASN A 148 3.09 -7.03 14.86
N PHE A 149 2.11 -6.81 13.99
CA PHE A 149 1.91 -5.51 13.36
C PHE A 149 0.44 -5.10 13.36
N ALA A 150 0.21 -3.79 13.29
CA ALA A 150 -1.09 -3.15 13.21
C ALA A 150 -0.99 -1.79 12.51
N LEU A 151 -1.67 -1.65 11.37
CA LEU A 151 -1.82 -0.41 10.63
C LEU A 151 -3.31 -0.05 10.56
N LYS A 152 -3.67 1.09 11.15
CA LYS A 152 -4.99 1.71 10.96
C LYS A 152 -4.96 2.54 9.68
N ILE A 153 -5.94 2.34 8.82
CA ILE A 153 -6.07 3.02 7.53
C ILE A 153 -7.41 3.74 7.53
N TYR A 154 -7.38 5.06 7.52
CA TYR A 154 -8.59 5.89 7.51
C TYR A 154 -9.03 6.21 6.09
N GLN A 155 -8.08 6.66 5.26
CA GLN A 155 -8.40 7.16 3.93
C GLN A 155 -7.23 7.01 2.96
N ILE A 156 -7.57 6.82 1.68
CA ILE A 156 -6.64 6.94 0.54
C ILE A 156 -7.30 7.85 -0.51
N SER A 157 -6.56 8.83 -1.01
CA SER A 157 -7.06 9.79 -1.99
C SER A 157 -6.03 10.07 -3.07
N PHE A 158 -6.53 10.33 -4.27
CA PHE A 158 -5.74 10.54 -5.48
C PHE A 158 -5.97 11.96 -5.96
N HIS A 159 -4.88 12.67 -6.25
CA HIS A 159 -4.90 14.10 -6.55
C HIS A 159 -4.02 14.40 -7.76
N LYS A 160 -4.37 15.47 -8.46
CA LYS A 160 -3.42 16.19 -9.31
C LYS A 160 -2.57 17.07 -8.39
N ASN A 161 -1.27 17.15 -8.64
CA ASN A 161 -0.41 18.13 -8.03
C ASN A 161 -0.86 19.48 -8.59
N GLU A 162 -1.51 20.29 -7.77
CA GLU A 162 -1.65 21.70 -8.08
C GLU A 162 -0.23 22.23 -8.11
N ALA A 163 0.24 22.61 -9.31
CA ALA A 163 1.41 23.46 -9.38
C ALA A 163 1.04 24.71 -8.58
N GLU A 164 1.86 25.06 -7.58
CA GLU A 164 1.82 26.41 -7.03
C GLU A 164 1.88 27.35 -8.22
N SER A 165 0.79 28.09 -8.44
CA SER A 165 0.71 29.11 -9.47
C SER A 165 1.63 30.25 -9.07
N PHE A 166 2.92 30.11 -9.31
CA PHE A 166 3.87 31.22 -9.34
C PHE A 166 3.79 31.86 -10.72
N TYR A 167 2.86 32.77 -10.87
CA TYR A 167 3.01 33.91 -11.75
C TYR A 167 2.57 35.13 -10.95
N GLU A 168 3.56 35.94 -10.55
CA GLU A 168 3.39 37.37 -10.26
C GLU A 168 2.91 38.10 -11.52
#